data_AF-A0ABD4Q6T0-F1
#
_entry.id   AF-A0ABD4Q6T0-F1
#
_cell.length_a   1.000
_cell.length_b   1.000
_cell.length_c   1.000
_cell.angle_alpha   90.00
_cell.angle_beta   90.00
_cell.angle_gamma   90.00
#
_symmetry.space_group_name_H-M   'P 1'
#
loop_
_entity.id
_entity.type
_entity.pdbx_description
1 polymer ?
#
loop_
_entity_poly.entity_id
_entity_poly.type
_entity_poly.pdbx_seq_one_letter_code
_entity_poly.pdbx_strand_id
1 'polypeptide(L)' 'MLQNNPQLAQIRKAVTSRVISELENLAEKDADNFAKIWDAFGVVIKEGIYEDFERRDKLLALSRFATTSGEKRTLKDVVA' A
#
# COMPACT_ATOMS: atom_id res chain seq x y z
N MET A 1 29.11 2.89 9.52
CA MET A 1 28.15 2.02 10.25
C MET A 1 26.72 2.56 10.15
N LEU A 2 26.13 2.58 8.95
CA LEU A 2 24.74 3.06 8.76
C LEU A 2 23.71 1.93 8.88
N GLN A 3 24.08 0.70 8.50
CA GLN A 3 23.16 -0.44 8.47
C GLN A 3 22.60 -0.83 9.85
N ASN A 4 23.35 -0.64 10.94
CA ASN A 4 22.94 -1.03 12.30
C ASN A 4 22.61 0.18 13.20
N ASN A 5 22.26 1.34 12.63
CA ASN A 5 21.90 2.52 13.43
C ASN A 5 20.42 2.45 13.86
N PRO A 6 20.10 2.37 15.17
CA PRO A 6 18.72 2.27 15.65
C PRO A 6 17.87 3.50 15.30
N GLN A 7 18.47 4.71 15.22
CA GLN A 7 17.76 5.90 14.79
C GLN A 7 17.32 5.80 13.33
N LEU A 8 18.17 5.22 12.47
CA LEU A 8 17.83 5.04 11.06
C LEU A 8 16.67 4.04 10.88
N ALA A 9 16.63 2.98 11.69
CA ALA A 9 15.51 2.04 11.71
C ALA A 9 14.20 2.74 12.11
N GLN A 10 14.24 3.59 13.13
CA GLN A 10 13.08 4.37 13.58
C GLN A 10 12.60 5.37 12.51
N ILE A 11 13.53 6.07 11.85
CA ILE A 11 13.21 6.99 10.75
C ILE A 11 12.55 6.23 9.59
N ARG A 12 13.12 5.09 9.17
CA ARG A 12 12.54 4.23 8.13
C ARG A 12 11.11 3.86 8.50
N LYS A 13 10.88 3.40 9.74
CA LYS A 13 9.54 3.06 10.21
C LYS A 13 8.59 4.26 10.16
N ALA A 14 8.98 5.42 10.65
CA ALA A 14 8.13 6.61 10.61
C ALA A 14 7.75 7.00 9.18
N VAL A 15 8.73 7.03 8.27
CA VAL A 15 8.53 7.44 6.87
C VAL A 15 7.64 6.44 6.13
N THR A 16 7.90 5.13 6.25
CA THR A 16 7.08 4.13 5.57
C THR A 16 5.63 4.16 6.06
N SER A 17 5.40 4.33 7.37
CA SER A 17 4.04 4.49 7.89
C SER A 17 3.36 5.75 7.34
N ARG A 18 4.09 6.86 7.22
CA ARG A 18 3.56 8.11 6.67
C ARG A 18 3.16 7.95 5.20
N VAL A 19 4.00 7.32 4.39
CA VAL A 19 3.73 7.09 2.96
C VAL A 19 2.48 6.24 2.78
N ILE A 20 2.35 5.14 3.53
CA ILE A 20 1.17 4.26 3.44
C ILE A 20 -0.10 5.04 3.80
N SER A 21 -0.07 5.87 4.84
CA SER A 21 -1.25 6.67 5.20
C SER A 21 -1.58 7.77 4.20
N GLU A 22 -0.60 8.34 3.49
CA GLU A 22 -0.89 9.24 2.37
C GLU A 22 -1.49 8.48 1.18
N LEU A 23 -1.08 7.24 0.92
CA LEU A 23 -1.71 6.38 -0.09
C LEU A 23 -3.15 6.00 0.30
N GLU A 24 -3.41 5.71 1.58
CA GLU A 24 -4.77 5.50 2.12
C GLU A 24 -5.64 6.74 1.87
N ASN A 25 -5.15 7.92 2.26
CA ASN A 25 -5.86 9.18 2.06
C ASN A 25 -6.13 9.48 0.57
N LEU A 26 -5.16 9.21 -0.30
CA LEU A 26 -5.32 9.41 -1.75
C LEU A 26 -6.36 8.45 -2.32
N ALA A 27 -6.33 7.18 -1.92
CA ALA A 27 -7.31 6.20 -2.35
C ALA A 27 -8.75 6.56 -1.96
N GLU A 28 -8.94 7.25 -0.82
CA GLU A 28 -10.24 7.71 -0.34
C GLU A 28 -10.70 9.02 -1.00
N LYS A 29 -9.79 9.98 -1.19
CA LYS A 29 -10.14 11.33 -1.64
C LYS A 29 -10.05 11.54 -3.14
N ASP A 30 -9.20 10.78 -3.82
CA ASP A 30 -8.90 10.93 -5.25
C ASP A 30 -8.53 9.55 -5.84
N ALA A 31 -9.58 8.74 -6.00
CA ALA A 31 -9.45 7.37 -6.50
C ALA A 31 -8.82 7.29 -7.90
N ASP A 32 -9.03 8.30 -8.75
CA ASP A 32 -8.49 8.34 -10.11
C ASP A 32 -6.96 8.49 -10.10
N ASN A 33 -6.42 9.38 -9.26
CA ASN A 33 -4.97 9.50 -9.13
C ASN A 33 -4.36 8.32 -8.38
N PHE A 34 -5.06 7.75 -7.39
CA PHE A 34 -4.63 6.50 -6.78
C PHE A 34 -4.57 5.36 -7.81
N ALA A 35 -5.54 5.26 -8.73
CA ALA A 35 -5.54 4.25 -9.78
C ALA A 35 -4.29 4.35 -10.67
N LYS A 36 -3.84 5.56 -11.02
CA LYS A 36 -2.58 5.75 -11.77
C LYS A 36 -1.36 5.25 -11.00
N ILE A 37 -1.29 5.52 -9.69
CA ILE A 37 -0.22 4.99 -8.83
C ILE A 37 -0.30 3.46 -8.80
N TRP A 38 -1.49 2.90 -8.63
CA TRP A 38 -1.68 1.47 -8.57
C TRP A 38 -1.28 0.78 -9.88
N ASP A 39 -1.56 1.41 -11.02
CA ASP A 39 -1.18 0.87 -12.33
C ASP A 39 0.33 0.89 -12.54
N ALA A 40 1.02 1.92 -12.05
CA ALA A 40 2.48 2.04 -12.17
C ALA A 40 3.24 1.21 -11.14
N PHE A 41 2.75 1.13 -9.89
CA PHE A 41 3.51 0.63 -8.74
C PHE A 41 2.83 -0.52 -8.00
N GLY A 42 1.64 -0.96 -8.40
CA GLY A 42 0.87 -1.97 -7.70
C GLY A 42 1.58 -3.32 -7.55
N VAL A 43 2.49 -3.67 -8.48
CA VAL A 43 3.33 -4.86 -8.35
C VAL A 43 4.29 -4.72 -7.16
N VAL A 44 4.99 -3.59 -7.06
CA VAL A 44 5.94 -3.31 -5.96
C VAL A 44 5.22 -3.17 -4.62
N ILE A 45 4.03 -2.53 -4.61
CA ILE A 45 3.23 -2.41 -3.39
C ILE A 45 2.81 -3.80 -2.86
N LYS A 46 2.54 -4.76 -3.74
CA LYS A 46 2.20 -6.13 -3.35
C LYS A 46 3.36 -6.89 -2.70
N GLU A 47 4.61 -6.54 -3.02
CA GLU A 47 5.78 -7.15 -2.39
C GLU A 47 5.78 -6.90 -0.88
N GLY A 48 5.41 -5.67 -0.48
CA GLY A 48 5.30 -5.28 0.93
C GLY A 48 4.30 -6.12 1.75
N ILE A 49 3.34 -6.81 1.12
CA ILE A 49 2.35 -7.64 1.82
C ILE A 49 3.01 -8.85 2.52
N TYR A 50 4.08 -9.41 1.93
CA TYR A 50 4.81 -10.54 2.51
C TYR A 50 6.15 -10.14 3.13
N GLU A 51 6.65 -8.94 2.88
CA GLU A 51 7.91 -8.43 3.46
C GLU A 51 7.71 -7.60 4.74
N ASP A 52 6.61 -6.86 4.85
CA ASP A 52 6.30 -5.98 5.99
C ASP A 52 5.06 -6.47 6.74
N PHE A 53 5.25 -7.49 7.59
CA PHE A 53 4.16 -8.06 8.40
C PHE A 53 3.48 -7.05 9.32
N GLU A 54 4.20 -6.01 9.78
CA GLU A 54 3.63 -4.98 10.64
C GLU A 54 2.55 -4.18 9.92
N ARG A 55 2.70 -3.99 8.59
CA ARG A 55 1.80 -3.16 7.78
C ARG A 55 1.01 -3.94 6.73
N ARG A 56 1.11 -5.26 6.77
CA ARG A 56 0.45 -6.18 5.84
C ARG A 56 -1.03 -5.83 5.62
N ASP A 57 -1.80 -5.62 6.68
CA ASP A 57 -3.24 -5.39 6.57
C ASP A 57 -3.57 -4.09 5.85
N LYS A 58 -2.80 -3.02 6.09
CA LYS A 58 -2.94 -1.73 5.39
C LYS A 58 -2.60 -1.85 3.91
N LEU A 59 -1.50 -2.52 3.59
CA LEU A 59 -1.08 -2.78 2.21
C LEU A 59 -2.09 -3.66 1.46
N LEU A 60 -2.67 -4.65 2.14
CA LEU A 60 -3.70 -5.50 1.59
C LEU A 60 -5.00 -4.73 1.33
N ALA A 61 -5.40 -3.83 2.23
CA ALA A 61 -6.57 -2.96 2.05
C ALA A 61 -6.39 -1.97 0.88
N LEU A 62 -5.17 -1.48 0.64
CA LEU A 62 -4.82 -0.65 -0.52
C LEU A 62 -4.80 -1.44 -1.84
N SER A 63 -4.74 -2.76 -1.79
CA SER A 63 -4.55 -3.54 -3.00
C SER A 63 -5.79 -3.57 -3.89
N ARG A 64 -5.58 -3.47 -5.21
CA ARG A 64 -6.63 -3.66 -6.23
C ARG A 64 -6.41 -4.90 -7.07
N PHE A 65 -7.50 -5.62 -7.33
CA PHE A 65 -7.52 -6.88 -8.04
C PHE A 65 -8.45 -6.79 -9.23
N ALA A 66 -8.01 -7.31 -10.39
CA ALA A 66 -8.90 -7.49 -11.52
C ALA A 66 -9.94 -8.56 -11.17
N THR A 67 -11.19 -8.29 -11.51
CA THR A 67 -12.32 -9.21 -11.29
C THR A 67 -12.99 -9.53 -12.62
N THR A 68 -13.87 -10.54 -12.63
CA THR A 68 -14.67 -10.89 -13.81
C THR A 68 -15.63 -9.79 -14.25
N SER A 69 -15.90 -8.80 -13.40
CA SER A 69 -16.69 -7.60 -13.73
C SER A 69 -15.94 -6.56 -14.57
N GLY A 70 -14.64 -6.76 -14.84
CA GLY A 70 -13.82 -5.86 -15.65
C GLY A 70 -13.18 -4.70 -14.87
N GLU A 71 -13.65 -4.42 -13.66
CA GLU A 71 -13.12 -3.36 -12.81
C GLU A 71 -12.12 -3.89 -11.77
N LYS A 72 -11.12 -3.05 -11.46
CA LYS A 72 -10.18 -3.29 -10.36
C LYS A 72 -10.86 -2.95 -9.04
N ARG A 73 -10.94 -3.92 -8.13
CA ARG A 73 -11.66 -3.80 -6.86
C ARG A 73 -10.76 -4.08 -5.66
N THR A 74 -11.08 -3.50 -4.50
CA THR A 74 -10.44 -3.91 -3.24
C THR A 74 -10.98 -5.27 -2.80
N LEU A 75 -10.30 -5.93 -1.85
CA LEU A 75 -10.86 -7.13 -1.24
C LEU A 75 -12.17 -6.85 -0.50
N LYS A 76 -12.31 -5.65 0.10
CA LYS A 76 -13.52 -5.24 0.79
C LYS A 76 -14.71 -5.17 -0.18
N ASP A 77 -14.50 -4.64 -1.38
CA ASP A 77 -15.54 -4.52 -2.42
C ASP A 77 -15.96 -5.86 -3.03
N VAL A 78 -15.16 -6.91 -2.84
CA VAL A 78 -15.45 -8.28 -3.36
C VAL A 78 -16.17 -9.13 -2.32
N VAL A 79 -15.96 -8.86 -1.03
CA VAL A 79 -16.58 -9.60 0.09
C VAL A 79 -17.94 -9.02 0.49
N ALA A 80 -18.16 -7.73 0.23
CA ALA A 80 -19.45 -7.06 0.42
C ALA A 80 -20.44 -7.40 -0.70
#